data_AF-A0A1H4KQJ1-F1
#
_entry.id   AF-A0A1H4KQJ1-F1
#
_cell.length_a   1.000
_cell.length_b   1.000
_cell.length_c   1.000
_cell.angle_alpha   90.00
_cell.angle_beta   90.00
_cell.angle_gamma   90.00
#
_symmetry.space_group_name_H-M   'P 1'
#
loop_
_entity.id
_entity.type
_entity.pdbx_description
1 polymer ?
#
loop_
_entity_poly.entity_id
_entity_poly.type
_entity_poly.pdbx_seq_one_letter_code
_entity_poly.pdbx_strand_id
1 'polypeptide(L)'
;MAWGNDWAARAACRSADEPLDMFAEQTARARHTTVCAGCPVQTACLADALDNDVDFGVWGGMTPGERRALLRRRPGVTSWRHILEATPGCTADTGPMQQQRHLLWLQPQEEAAFTEVFRARFVPLVAFLIKAGGSRHDAEDAVQAACVELAKTWHSVDHPGPWLRTTAFRMWLKSVHRIRPDELTDQFPERAADDHSQDVAEKIAVVQLLRRLPLLQRTVTAFEIDGCTPSETAQALGVPAANVRQNLRRARANLQRLLTEGAGGVQ
;
A
#
# COMPACT_ATOMS: atom_id res chain seq x y z
N MET A 1 40.62 -0.02 -5.56
CA MET A 1 40.54 -1.20 -6.44
C MET A 1 39.27 -1.07 -7.25
N ALA A 2 39.36 -0.81 -8.56
CA ALA A 2 38.22 -0.69 -9.45
C ALA A 2 37.51 -2.04 -9.58
N TRP A 3 36.22 -2.09 -9.25
CA TRP A 3 35.41 -3.28 -9.48
C TRP A 3 35.10 -3.39 -10.97
N GLY A 4 35.52 -4.48 -11.61
CA GLY A 4 34.99 -4.84 -12.92
C GLY A 4 33.47 -5.07 -12.84
N ASN A 5 32.79 -5.02 -13.98
CA ASN A 5 31.33 -5.21 -14.14
C ASN A 5 30.76 -6.54 -13.58
N ASP A 6 31.58 -7.39 -12.96
CA ASP A 6 31.22 -8.69 -12.42
C ASP A 6 30.95 -8.66 -10.91
N TRP A 7 30.46 -7.52 -10.38
CA TRP A 7 30.02 -7.44 -8.99
C TRP A 7 28.82 -8.36 -8.75
N ALA A 8 27.94 -8.53 -9.74
CA ALA A 8 26.76 -9.36 -9.63
C ALA A 8 27.13 -10.81 -9.27
N ALA A 9 28.20 -11.38 -9.84
CA ALA A 9 28.64 -12.75 -9.55
C ALA A 9 28.98 -13.01 -8.08
N ARG A 10 29.33 -11.95 -7.34
CA ARG A 10 29.71 -12.02 -5.93
C ARG A 10 28.55 -11.69 -4.98
N ALA A 11 27.33 -11.54 -5.49
CA ALA A 11 26.15 -11.20 -4.69
C ALA A 11 25.66 -12.40 -3.87
N ALA A 12 25.56 -12.22 -2.54
CA ALA A 12 25.14 -13.26 -1.60
C ALA A 12 23.70 -13.75 -1.81
N CYS A 13 22.82 -12.92 -2.39
CA CYS A 13 21.44 -13.29 -2.69
C CYS A 13 21.30 -14.29 -3.85
N ARG A 14 22.38 -14.57 -4.60
CA ARG A 14 22.38 -15.54 -5.70
C ARG A 14 22.27 -16.99 -5.23
N SER A 15 22.76 -17.29 -4.03
CA SER A 15 22.79 -18.64 -3.46
C SER A 15 21.66 -18.92 -2.47
N ALA A 16 20.68 -18.01 -2.36
CA ALA A 16 19.54 -18.13 -1.46
C ALA A 16 18.32 -18.67 -2.21
N ASP A 17 18.36 -19.94 -2.62
CA ASP A 17 17.24 -20.62 -3.27
C ASP A 17 16.39 -21.37 -2.21
N GLU A 18 15.26 -20.79 -1.82
CA GLU A 18 14.11 -21.56 -1.30
C GLU A 18 12.79 -20.96 -1.83
N PRO A 19 11.75 -21.79 -2.05
CA PRO A 19 10.55 -21.39 -2.78
C PRO A 19 9.82 -20.22 -2.13
N LEU A 20 9.48 -19.23 -2.94
CA LEU A 20 8.72 -18.05 -2.55
C LEU A 20 7.28 -18.44 -2.23
N ASP A 21 7.01 -18.59 -0.93
CA ASP A 21 5.67 -18.71 -0.38
C ASP A 21 4.89 -17.40 -0.62
N MET A 22 3.63 -17.47 -1.02
CA MET A 22 2.82 -16.36 -1.57
C MET A 22 2.63 -15.11 -0.68
N PHE A 23 2.98 -15.18 0.61
CA PHE A 23 3.01 -14.02 1.55
C PHE A 23 4.42 -13.44 1.72
N ALA A 24 5.35 -13.87 0.88
CA ALA A 24 6.74 -13.50 0.98
C ALA A 24 7.08 -12.13 0.42
N GLU A 25 6.20 -11.32 -0.18
CA GLU A 25 6.66 -10.01 -0.65
C GLU A 25 7.18 -9.11 0.49
N GLN A 26 6.54 -9.17 1.66
CA GLN A 26 7.00 -8.44 2.86
C GLN A 26 8.05 -9.21 3.66
N THR A 27 7.95 -10.55 3.78
CA THR A 27 8.96 -11.34 4.50
C THR A 27 10.22 -11.58 3.66
N ALA A 28 10.13 -11.68 2.34
CA ALA A 28 11.25 -11.60 1.39
C ALA A 28 11.82 -10.17 1.37
N ARG A 29 11.03 -9.09 1.45
CA ARG A 29 11.61 -7.76 1.66
C ARG A 29 12.44 -7.70 2.95
N ALA A 30 11.89 -8.20 4.07
CA ALA A 30 12.60 -8.26 5.35
C ALA A 30 13.84 -9.18 5.32
N ARG A 31 13.73 -10.36 4.69
CA ARG A 31 14.85 -11.32 4.49
C ARG A 31 15.91 -10.76 3.55
N HIS A 32 15.53 -10.04 2.49
CA HIS A 32 16.46 -9.39 1.57
C HIS A 32 17.22 -8.26 2.25
N THR A 33 16.60 -7.49 3.17
CA THR A 33 17.35 -6.53 3.99
C THR A 33 18.43 -7.24 4.82
N THR A 34 18.13 -8.39 5.42
CA THR A 34 19.11 -9.19 6.19
C THR A 34 20.24 -9.74 5.31
N VAL A 35 19.93 -10.33 4.15
CA VAL A 35 20.93 -10.85 3.21
C VAL A 35 21.79 -9.72 2.63
N CYS A 36 21.19 -8.56 2.36
CA CYS A 36 21.90 -7.42 1.80
C CYS A 36 22.84 -6.75 2.81
N ALA A 37 22.52 -6.78 4.12
CA ALA A 37 23.31 -6.11 5.16
C ALA A 37 24.75 -6.66 5.30
N GLY A 38 24.97 -7.93 4.94
CA GLY A 38 26.30 -8.57 4.94
C GLY A 38 26.90 -8.79 3.56
N CYS A 39 26.27 -8.28 2.50
CA CYS A 39 26.67 -8.60 1.13
C CYS A 39 27.94 -7.82 0.71
N PRO A 40 29.00 -8.49 0.23
CA PRO A 40 30.27 -7.82 -0.11
C PRO A 40 30.16 -6.84 -1.29
N VAL A 41 29.06 -6.90 -2.05
CA VAL A 41 28.79 -6.04 -3.21
C VAL A 41 27.64 -5.06 -2.98
N GLN A 42 27.24 -4.83 -1.72
CA GLN A 42 26.13 -3.95 -1.36
C GLN A 42 26.25 -2.57 -2.01
N THR A 43 27.43 -1.94 -1.93
CA THR A 43 27.71 -0.62 -2.49
C THR A 43 27.61 -0.61 -4.03
N ALA A 44 28.13 -1.65 -4.69
CA ALA A 44 28.12 -1.77 -6.15
C ALA A 44 26.69 -1.94 -6.65
N CYS A 45 25.96 -2.83 -5.99
CA CYS A 45 24.57 -3.15 -6.28
C CYS A 45 23.68 -1.92 -6.11
N LEU A 46 23.85 -1.15 -5.04
CA LEU A 46 23.09 0.08 -4.84
C LEU A 46 23.44 1.17 -5.87
N ALA A 47 24.74 1.38 -6.13
CA ALA A 47 25.20 2.35 -7.12
C ALA A 47 24.60 2.06 -8.50
N ASP A 48 24.66 0.80 -8.93
CA ASP A 48 24.14 0.36 -10.22
C ASP A 48 22.62 0.57 -10.32
N ALA A 49 21.87 0.29 -9.25
CA ALA A 49 20.43 0.53 -9.23
C ALA A 49 20.05 2.02 -9.29
N LEU A 50 20.87 2.91 -8.70
CA LEU A 50 20.63 4.36 -8.72
C LEU A 50 21.07 4.99 -10.05
N ASP A 51 22.18 4.54 -10.62
CA ASP A 51 22.71 5.03 -11.90
C ASP A 51 21.84 4.60 -13.09
N ASN A 52 21.21 3.42 -13.02
CA ASN A 52 20.33 2.90 -14.07
C ASN A 52 18.83 3.12 -13.78
N ASP A 53 18.48 3.89 -12.74
CA ASP A 53 17.10 4.16 -12.31
C ASP A 53 16.21 2.90 -12.20
N VAL A 54 16.74 1.84 -11.61
CA VAL A 54 16.01 0.58 -11.44
C VAL A 54 14.86 0.78 -10.45
N ASP A 55 13.63 0.46 -10.88
CA ASP A 55 12.39 0.75 -10.17
C ASP A 55 11.76 -0.46 -9.45
N PHE A 56 12.36 -1.66 -9.59
CA PHE A 56 11.91 -2.88 -8.93
C PHE A 56 12.98 -3.50 -8.02
N GLY A 57 12.57 -4.45 -7.17
CA GLY A 57 13.48 -5.25 -6.33
C GLY A 57 14.20 -4.49 -5.20
N VAL A 58 14.90 -5.26 -4.35
CA VAL A 58 15.77 -4.74 -3.29
C VAL A 58 17.22 -4.75 -3.79
N TRP A 59 17.87 -3.58 -3.77
CA TRP A 59 19.22 -3.38 -4.29
C TRP A 59 20.10 -2.73 -3.21
N GLY A 60 21.21 -3.38 -2.87
CA GLY A 60 22.08 -2.96 -1.76
C GLY A 60 21.35 -2.76 -0.42
N GLY A 61 20.21 -3.44 -0.23
CA GLY A 61 19.35 -3.31 0.94
C GLY A 61 18.29 -2.20 0.87
N MET A 62 18.23 -1.41 -0.20
CA MET A 62 17.21 -0.38 -0.40
C MET A 62 16.06 -0.85 -1.30
N THR A 63 14.84 -0.46 -0.92
CA THR A 63 13.61 -0.66 -1.70
C THR A 63 13.45 0.42 -2.80
N PRO A 64 12.56 0.22 -3.79
CA PRO A 64 12.33 1.22 -4.83
C PRO A 64 11.83 2.56 -4.30
N GLY A 65 11.02 2.56 -3.23
CA GLY A 65 10.54 3.77 -2.58
C GLY A 65 11.69 4.60 -1.99
N GLU A 66 12.62 3.93 -1.31
CA GLU A 66 13.78 4.56 -0.69
C GLU A 66 14.77 5.10 -1.74
N ARG A 67 15.01 4.34 -2.82
CA ARG A 67 15.85 4.81 -3.95
C ARG A 67 15.25 6.05 -4.61
N ARG A 68 13.94 6.05 -4.93
CA ARG A 68 13.26 7.24 -5.47
C ARG A 68 13.34 8.44 -4.52
N ALA A 69 13.23 8.21 -3.21
CA ALA A 69 13.39 9.29 -2.22
C ALA A 69 14.82 9.86 -2.21
N LEU A 70 15.84 9.01 -2.38
CA LEU A 70 17.23 9.42 -2.48
C LEU A 70 17.52 10.22 -3.76
N LEU A 71 17.04 9.75 -4.91
CA LEU A 71 17.17 10.45 -6.20
C LEU A 71 16.50 11.83 -6.15
N ARG A 72 15.31 11.94 -5.55
CA ARG A 72 14.64 13.25 -5.36
C ARG A 72 15.42 14.22 -4.47
N ARG A 73 16.14 13.72 -3.47
CA ARG A 73 16.94 14.55 -2.55
C ARG A 73 18.25 15.03 -3.20
N ARG A 74 18.75 14.33 -4.22
CA ARG A 74 20.05 14.61 -4.87
C ARG A 74 19.96 14.50 -6.40
N PRO A 75 19.20 15.38 -7.07
CA PRO A 75 19.00 15.33 -8.52
C PRO A 75 20.25 15.69 -9.35
N GLY A 76 21.26 16.31 -8.74
CA GLY A 76 22.50 16.72 -9.42
C GLY A 76 23.61 15.66 -9.45
N VAL A 77 23.34 14.45 -8.98
CA VAL A 77 24.32 13.35 -8.96
C VAL A 77 24.27 12.61 -10.29
N THR A 78 25.39 12.63 -11.03
CA THR A 78 25.51 11.97 -12.34
C THR A 78 26.17 10.59 -12.27
N SER A 79 26.82 10.26 -11.15
CA SER A 79 27.36 8.92 -10.90
C SER A 79 27.36 8.63 -9.40
N TRP A 80 26.43 7.77 -8.98
CA TRP A 80 26.32 7.25 -7.63
C TRP A 80 27.46 6.29 -7.30
N ARG A 81 27.99 5.58 -8.30
CA ARG A 81 29.21 4.77 -8.15
C ARG A 81 30.35 5.58 -7.57
N HIS A 82 30.66 6.74 -8.15
CA HIS A 82 31.77 7.58 -7.68
C HIS A 82 31.54 8.11 -6.26
N ILE A 83 30.31 8.49 -5.91
CA ILE A 83 29.97 9.01 -4.57
C ILE A 83 30.09 7.92 -3.50
N LEU A 84 29.60 6.72 -3.80
CA LEU A 84 29.58 5.61 -2.86
C LEU A 84 30.97 4.94 -2.74
N GLU A 85 31.79 4.95 -3.80
CA GLU A 85 33.18 4.49 -3.78
C GLU A 85 34.15 5.45 -3.10
N ALA A 86 33.91 6.77 -3.18
CA ALA A 86 34.74 7.80 -2.55
C ALA A 86 34.62 7.82 -1.02
N THR A 87 33.66 7.10 -0.44
CA THR A 87 33.48 6.98 1.01
C THR A 87 33.54 5.52 1.49
N PRO A 88 34.65 4.79 1.28
CA PRO A 88 34.77 3.41 1.73
C PRO A 88 35.05 3.42 3.24
N GLY A 89 33.99 3.50 4.04
CA GLY A 89 34.11 3.59 5.51
C GLY A 89 32.87 4.12 6.22
N CYS A 90 31.89 4.69 5.52
CA CYS A 90 30.61 5.07 6.13
C CYS A 90 29.58 3.93 6.11
N THR A 91 30.03 2.69 5.93
CA THR A 91 29.22 1.46 5.94
C THR A 91 29.60 0.58 7.13
N ALA A 92 29.74 1.14 8.34
CA ALA A 92 29.95 0.35 9.56
C ALA A 92 29.77 1.14 10.86
N ASP A 93 28.83 2.08 10.92
CA ASP A 93 28.31 2.56 12.22
C ASP A 93 26.79 2.40 12.27
N THR A 94 26.37 1.17 11.95
CA THR A 94 25.12 0.62 12.49
C THR A 94 25.54 -0.33 13.60
N GLY A 95 25.84 0.25 14.78
CA GLY A 95 25.54 -0.45 16.03
C GLY A 95 24.12 -1.01 15.95
N PRO A 96 23.80 -2.09 16.68
CA PRO A 96 22.53 -2.79 16.53
C PRO A 96 21.45 -1.73 16.54
N MET A 97 20.75 -1.58 15.41
CA MET A 97 19.65 -0.64 15.27
C MET A 97 18.54 -1.20 16.14
N GLN A 98 18.75 -1.03 17.43
CA GLN A 98 17.94 -1.53 18.49
C GLN A 98 16.60 -0.89 18.22
N GLN A 99 15.62 -1.77 18.13
CA GLN A 99 14.30 -1.53 17.62
C GLN A 99 13.57 -0.50 18.49
N GLN A 100 13.93 0.77 18.33
CA GLN A 100 13.26 1.94 18.88
C GLN A 100 12.66 2.68 17.69
N ARG A 101 11.71 2.00 17.04
CA ARG A 101 10.72 2.67 16.21
C ARG A 101 9.60 3.21 17.09
N HIS A 102 9.97 3.91 18.16
CA HIS A 102 9.03 4.84 18.77
C HIS A 102 8.77 5.91 17.71
N LEU A 103 7.51 6.14 17.35
CA LEU A 103 7.16 7.33 16.57
C LEU A 103 7.70 8.51 17.37
N LEU A 104 8.76 9.19 16.89
CA LEU A 104 9.64 10.09 17.67
C LEU A 104 8.94 11.27 18.37
N TRP A 105 7.62 11.39 18.22
CA TRP A 105 6.75 12.42 18.76
C TRP A 105 5.56 11.87 19.58
N LEU A 106 5.48 10.56 19.84
CA LEU A 106 4.45 9.93 20.68
C LEU A 106 5.08 9.37 21.95
N GLN A 107 4.39 9.54 23.08
CA GLN A 107 4.76 8.86 24.32
C GLN A 107 4.50 7.35 24.20
N PRO A 108 5.19 6.48 24.96
CA PRO A 108 5.05 5.02 24.85
C PRO A 108 3.60 4.52 24.98
N GLN A 109 2.81 5.10 25.88
CA GLN A 109 1.39 4.76 26.04
C GLN A 109 0.53 5.18 24.83
N GLU A 110 0.89 6.29 24.18
CA GLU A 110 0.19 6.81 23.01
C GLU A 110 0.52 5.99 21.78
N GLU A 111 1.78 5.55 21.65
CA GLU A 111 2.19 4.62 20.62
C GLU A 111 1.51 3.26 20.77
N ALA A 112 1.37 2.74 21.99
CA ALA A 112 0.64 1.51 22.23
C ALA A 112 -0.84 1.65 21.80
N ALA A 113 -1.49 2.75 22.18
CA ALA A 113 -2.86 3.03 21.77
C ALA A 113 -3.02 3.23 20.25
N PHE A 114 -2.09 3.95 19.61
CA PHE A 114 -2.04 4.08 18.15
C PHE A 114 -1.84 2.73 17.48
N THR A 115 -0.93 1.91 17.99
CA THR A 115 -0.62 0.59 17.44
C THR A 115 -1.83 -0.34 17.51
N GLU A 116 -2.61 -0.27 18.58
CA GLU A 116 -3.85 -1.03 18.70
C GLU A 116 -4.87 -0.61 17.63
N VAL A 117 -5.09 0.70 17.45
CA VAL A 117 -5.95 1.21 16.37
C VAL A 117 -5.43 0.79 15.00
N PHE A 118 -4.13 0.91 14.76
CA PHE A 118 -3.50 0.51 13.50
C PHE A 118 -3.76 -0.96 13.21
N ARG A 119 -3.44 -1.86 14.14
CA ARG A 119 -3.64 -3.31 13.98
C ARG A 119 -5.11 -3.66 13.75
N ALA A 120 -6.01 -3.04 14.51
CA ALA A 120 -7.44 -3.30 14.41
C ALA A 120 -8.07 -2.76 13.11
N ARG A 121 -7.52 -1.70 12.51
CA ARG A 121 -8.19 -0.97 11.41
C ARG A 121 -7.50 -1.04 10.07
N PHE A 122 -6.20 -1.33 10.00
CA PHE A 122 -5.46 -1.28 8.73
C PHE A 122 -6.07 -2.21 7.66
N VAL A 123 -6.16 -3.51 7.96
CA VAL A 123 -6.69 -4.51 7.02
C VAL A 123 -8.18 -4.28 6.71
N PRO A 124 -9.07 -4.04 7.69
CA PRO A 124 -10.46 -3.70 7.41
C PRO A 124 -10.63 -2.47 6.51
N LEU A 125 -9.81 -1.43 6.69
CA LEU A 125 -9.87 -0.23 5.87
C LEU A 125 -9.39 -0.46 4.43
N VAL A 126 -8.35 -1.25 4.23
CA VAL A 126 -7.92 -1.65 2.88
C VAL A 126 -9.05 -2.42 2.19
N ALA A 127 -9.65 -3.39 2.88
CA ALA A 127 -10.79 -4.14 2.35
C ALA A 127 -12.01 -3.25 2.09
N PHE A 128 -12.23 -2.22 2.91
CA PHE A 128 -13.28 -1.22 2.70
C PHE A 128 -13.05 -0.42 1.41
N LEU A 129 -11.84 0.08 1.17
CA LEU A 129 -11.52 0.83 -0.05
C LEU A 129 -11.59 -0.03 -1.31
N ILE A 130 -11.19 -1.31 -1.24
CA ILE A 130 -11.37 -2.26 -2.34
C ILE A 130 -12.87 -2.42 -2.68
N LYS A 131 -13.74 -2.58 -1.67
CA LYS A 131 -15.19 -2.63 -1.86
C LYS A 131 -15.76 -1.32 -2.43
N ALA A 132 -15.19 -0.17 -2.04
CA ALA A 132 -15.57 1.14 -2.59
C ALA A 132 -15.11 1.34 -4.05
N GLY A 133 -14.17 0.52 -4.53
CA GLY A 133 -13.72 0.48 -5.93
C GLY A 133 -12.22 0.71 -6.14
N GLY A 134 -11.41 0.80 -5.08
CA GLY A 134 -9.96 0.93 -5.19
C GLY A 134 -9.28 -0.36 -5.68
N SER A 135 -8.09 -0.22 -6.28
CA SER A 135 -7.16 -1.32 -6.42
C SER A 135 -6.56 -1.67 -5.05
N ARG A 136 -5.98 -2.87 -4.90
CA ARG A 136 -5.29 -3.27 -3.67
C ARG A 136 -4.17 -2.29 -3.33
N HIS A 137 -3.37 -1.91 -4.32
CA HIS A 137 -2.24 -1.00 -4.14
C HIS A 137 -2.69 0.41 -3.73
N ASP A 138 -3.65 1.00 -4.44
CA ASP A 138 -4.14 2.35 -4.10
C ASP A 138 -4.81 2.39 -2.72
N ALA A 139 -5.51 1.31 -2.35
CA ALA A 139 -6.15 1.18 -1.05
C ALA A 139 -5.10 1.10 0.08
N GLU A 140 -4.07 0.26 -0.07
CA GLU A 140 -2.98 0.16 0.90
C GLU A 140 -2.25 1.48 1.07
N ASP A 141 -1.88 2.13 -0.04
CA ASP A 141 -1.17 3.41 -0.02
C ASP A 141 -2.01 4.51 0.66
N ALA A 142 -3.31 4.58 0.36
CA ALA A 142 -4.21 5.55 0.98
C ALA A 142 -4.38 5.32 2.49
N VAL A 143 -4.50 4.06 2.94
CA VAL A 143 -4.61 3.74 4.37
C VAL A 143 -3.28 4.01 5.09
N GLN A 144 -2.14 3.66 4.49
CA GLN A 144 -0.82 3.97 5.04
C GLN A 144 -0.63 5.49 5.20
N ALA A 145 -0.95 6.27 4.18
CA ALA A 145 -0.88 7.72 4.25
C ALA A 145 -1.81 8.28 5.34
N ALA A 146 -3.02 7.73 5.50
CA ALA A 146 -3.95 8.15 6.54
C ALA A 146 -3.45 7.80 7.96
N CYS A 147 -2.83 6.63 8.13
CA CYS A 147 -2.20 6.25 9.40
C CYS A 147 -1.04 7.19 9.77
N VAL A 148 -0.24 7.62 8.78
CA VAL A 148 0.83 8.60 8.99
C VAL A 148 0.26 9.95 9.44
N GLU A 149 -0.82 10.43 8.81
CA GLU A 149 -1.46 11.67 9.24
C GLU A 149 -2.11 11.53 10.62
N LEU A 150 -2.76 10.39 10.92
CA LEU A 150 -3.31 10.12 12.25
C LEU A 150 -2.22 10.16 13.33
N ALA A 151 -1.05 9.57 13.06
CA ALA A 151 0.07 9.57 14.00
C ALA A 151 0.61 11.00 14.27
N LYS A 152 0.50 11.92 13.31
CA LYS A 152 0.91 13.33 13.49
C LYS A 152 -0.11 14.13 14.30
N THR A 153 -1.39 13.80 14.16
CA THR A 153 -2.49 14.55 14.79
C THR A 153 -3.12 13.82 15.97
N TRP A 154 -2.46 12.77 16.48
CA TRP A 154 -3.03 11.82 17.45
C TRP A 154 -3.72 12.50 18.64
N HIS A 155 -3.05 13.49 19.25
CA HIS A 155 -3.54 14.22 20.42
C HIS A 155 -4.79 15.06 20.18
N SER A 156 -5.12 15.35 18.92
CA SER A 156 -6.26 16.19 18.52
C SER A 156 -7.46 15.40 18.01
N VAL A 157 -7.36 14.07 17.96
CA VAL A 157 -8.39 13.20 17.38
C VAL A 157 -9.04 12.35 18.46
N ASP A 158 -10.26 12.72 18.87
CA ASP A 158 -11.03 11.99 19.89
C ASP A 158 -11.49 10.61 19.41
N HIS A 159 -11.76 10.47 18.10
CA HIS A 159 -12.33 9.27 17.49
C HIS A 159 -11.46 8.78 16.32
N PRO A 160 -10.34 8.10 16.59
CA PRO A 160 -9.34 7.77 15.58
C PRO A 160 -9.85 6.80 14.50
N GLY A 161 -10.74 5.87 14.83
CA GLY A 161 -11.33 4.94 13.85
C GLY A 161 -12.16 5.62 12.75
N PRO A 162 -13.23 6.36 13.11
CA PRO A 162 -14.02 7.14 12.15
C PRO A 162 -13.22 8.19 11.38
N TRP A 163 -12.28 8.86 12.07
CA TRP A 163 -11.36 9.81 11.44
C TRP A 163 -10.52 9.12 10.37
N LEU A 164 -9.89 7.98 10.71
CA LEU A 164 -9.01 7.24 9.82
C LEU A 164 -9.73 6.74 8.57
N ARG A 165 -10.96 6.23 8.72
CA ARG A 165 -11.80 5.82 7.58
C ARG A 165 -12.04 6.97 6.61
N THR A 166 -12.44 8.13 7.15
CA THR A 166 -12.76 9.31 6.36
C THR A 166 -11.52 9.87 5.66
N THR A 167 -10.40 9.96 6.38
CA THR A 167 -9.12 10.43 5.84
C THR A 167 -8.59 9.49 4.76
N ALA A 168 -8.58 8.18 5.00
CA ALA A 168 -8.16 7.19 4.00
C ALA A 168 -9.01 7.26 2.73
N PHE A 169 -10.33 7.36 2.88
CA PHE A 169 -11.24 7.52 1.74
C PHE A 169 -10.96 8.79 0.93
N ARG A 170 -10.73 9.94 1.60
CA ARG A 170 -10.38 11.21 0.93
C ARG A 170 -9.02 11.15 0.23
N MET A 171 -8.03 10.51 0.84
CA MET A 171 -6.70 10.32 0.24
C MET A 171 -6.77 9.47 -1.02
N TRP A 172 -7.56 8.39 -0.98
CA TRP A 172 -7.84 7.55 -2.15
C TRP A 172 -8.55 8.33 -3.26
N LEU A 173 -9.62 9.08 -2.94
CA LEU A 173 -10.27 9.92 -3.96
C LEU A 173 -9.28 10.91 -4.59
N LYS A 174 -8.38 11.51 -3.79
CA LYS A 174 -7.37 12.44 -4.28
C LYS A 174 -6.27 11.77 -5.11
N SER A 175 -5.98 10.47 -4.93
CA SER A 175 -5.04 9.75 -5.80
C SER A 175 -5.71 9.39 -7.13
N VAL A 176 -6.96 8.89 -7.11
CA VAL A 176 -7.71 8.52 -8.31
C VAL A 176 -8.01 9.72 -9.21
N HIS A 177 -8.35 10.89 -8.65
CA HIS A 177 -8.60 12.11 -9.43
C HIS A 177 -7.33 12.88 -9.81
N ARG A 178 -6.15 12.45 -9.34
CA ARG A 178 -4.85 13.04 -9.75
C ARG A 178 -4.35 12.47 -11.08
N ILE A 179 -4.83 11.29 -11.47
CA ILE A 179 -4.63 10.72 -12.80
C ILE A 179 -5.49 11.55 -13.76
N ARG A 180 -4.84 12.36 -14.60
CA ARG A 180 -5.53 13.22 -15.58
C ARG A 180 -6.19 12.36 -16.66
N PRO A 181 -7.31 12.81 -17.27
CA PRO A 181 -7.93 12.13 -18.41
C PRO A 181 -6.98 11.89 -19.59
N ASP A 182 -5.91 12.68 -19.67
CA ASP A 182 -4.99 12.78 -20.80
C ASP A 182 -3.93 11.66 -20.82
N GLU A 183 -3.83 10.85 -19.76
CA GLU A 183 -2.89 9.73 -19.62
C GLU A 183 -3.57 8.35 -19.79
N LEU A 184 -4.81 8.33 -20.31
CA LEU A 184 -5.51 7.10 -20.69
C LEU A 184 -4.90 6.52 -21.98
N THR A 185 -3.77 5.84 -21.85
CA THR A 185 -3.44 4.75 -22.77
C THR A 185 -4.41 3.59 -22.49
N ASP A 186 -5.03 3.03 -23.54
CA ASP A 186 -5.97 1.90 -23.52
C ASP A 186 -5.40 0.57 -22.95
N GLN A 187 -4.22 0.60 -22.33
CA GLN A 187 -3.60 -0.54 -21.69
C GLN A 187 -3.84 -0.48 -20.19
N PHE A 188 -4.93 -1.12 -19.76
CA PHE A 188 -5.02 -1.63 -18.39
C PHE A 188 -3.92 -2.69 -18.19
N PRO A 189 -3.09 -2.60 -17.14
CA PRO A 189 -2.18 -3.69 -16.80
C PRO A 189 -2.97 -4.97 -16.54
N GLU A 190 -2.86 -5.90 -17.48
CA GLU A 190 -3.51 -7.19 -17.45
C GLU A 190 -2.72 -8.15 -16.55
N ARG A 191 -3.07 -8.19 -15.25
CA ARG A 191 -3.20 -9.43 -14.46
C ARG A 191 -3.60 -9.17 -13.02
N ALA A 192 -4.70 -9.80 -12.62
CA ALA A 192 -4.88 -10.27 -11.26
C ALA A 192 -3.81 -11.35 -11.01
N ALA A 193 -3.02 -11.20 -9.95
CA ALA A 193 -2.45 -12.37 -9.31
C ALA A 193 -3.63 -13.06 -8.61
N ASP A 194 -4.24 -14.01 -9.32
CA ASP A 194 -5.15 -14.96 -8.71
C ASP A 194 -4.34 -15.85 -7.77
N ASP A 195 -4.60 -15.75 -6.47
CA ASP A 195 -4.08 -16.69 -5.51
C ASP A 195 -5.04 -16.94 -4.32
N HIS A 196 -5.68 -18.10 -4.43
CA HIS A 196 -6.02 -19.10 -3.40
C HIS A 196 -7.18 -18.93 -2.39
N SER A 197 -7.81 -20.09 -2.16
CA SER A 197 -8.85 -20.49 -1.18
C SER A 197 -10.32 -20.17 -1.53
N GLN A 198 -11.21 -21.15 -1.30
CA GLN A 198 -12.67 -21.03 -1.46
C GLN A 198 -13.26 -19.82 -0.69
N ASP A 199 -12.60 -19.41 0.39
CA ASP A 199 -12.97 -18.27 1.23
C ASP A 199 -12.55 -16.90 0.65
N VAL A 200 -11.71 -16.91 -0.39
CA VAL A 200 -11.30 -15.73 -1.19
C VAL A 200 -12.17 -15.59 -2.44
N ALA A 201 -12.63 -16.71 -3.02
CA ALA A 201 -13.56 -16.69 -4.17
C ALA A 201 -14.88 -15.97 -3.84
N GLU A 202 -15.48 -16.24 -2.67
CA GLU A 202 -16.70 -15.54 -2.22
C GLU A 202 -16.45 -14.03 -2.01
N LYS A 203 -15.30 -13.67 -1.42
CA LYS A 203 -14.91 -12.26 -1.21
C LYS A 203 -14.65 -11.54 -2.54
N ILE A 204 -14.04 -12.21 -3.51
CA ILE A 204 -13.87 -11.71 -4.88
C ILE A 204 -15.23 -11.49 -5.53
N ALA A 205 -16.17 -12.45 -5.43
CA ALA A 205 -17.50 -12.33 -6.02
C ALA A 205 -18.26 -11.10 -5.50
N VAL A 206 -18.21 -10.82 -4.19
CA VAL A 206 -18.81 -9.61 -3.60
C VAL A 206 -18.20 -8.35 -4.21
N VAL A 207 -16.86 -8.27 -4.29
CA VAL A 207 -16.19 -7.09 -4.87
C VAL A 207 -16.58 -6.89 -6.34
N GLN A 208 -16.66 -7.97 -7.14
CA GLN A 208 -17.06 -7.89 -8.54
C GLN A 208 -18.53 -7.45 -8.70
N LEU A 209 -19.44 -7.95 -7.85
CA LEU A 209 -20.83 -7.51 -7.83
C LEU A 209 -20.95 -6.02 -7.49
N LEU A 210 -20.25 -5.57 -6.45
CA LEU A 210 -20.23 -4.16 -6.04
C LEU A 210 -19.70 -3.25 -7.15
N ARG A 211 -18.70 -3.69 -7.92
CA ARG A 211 -18.14 -2.93 -9.06
C ARG A 211 -19.15 -2.65 -10.17
N ARG A 212 -20.20 -3.47 -10.31
CA ARG A 212 -21.29 -3.28 -11.29
C ARG A 212 -22.29 -2.18 -10.87
N LEU A 213 -22.23 -1.69 -9.63
CA LEU A 213 -23.08 -0.60 -9.17
C LEU A 213 -22.52 0.77 -9.61
N PRO A 214 -23.40 1.78 -9.84
CA PRO A 214 -22.98 3.16 -9.96
C PRO A 214 -22.10 3.60 -8.79
N LEU A 215 -21.09 4.45 -9.06
CA LEU A 215 -20.04 4.82 -8.10
C LEU A 215 -20.59 5.19 -6.72
N LEU A 216 -21.56 6.11 -6.64
CA LEU A 216 -22.11 6.54 -5.36
C LEU A 216 -22.86 5.43 -4.62
N GLN A 217 -23.57 4.55 -5.34
CA GLN A 217 -24.26 3.39 -4.74
C GLN A 217 -23.24 2.39 -4.17
N ARG A 218 -22.19 2.08 -4.94
CA ARG A 218 -21.07 1.25 -4.49
C ARG A 218 -20.41 1.81 -3.24
N THR A 219 -20.11 3.11 -3.25
CA THR A 219 -19.48 3.79 -2.12
C THR A 219 -20.34 3.71 -0.87
N VAL A 220 -21.62 4.10 -0.90
CA VAL A 220 -22.47 4.06 0.30
C VAL A 220 -22.67 2.63 0.82
N THR A 221 -22.74 1.63 -0.07
CA THR A 221 -22.78 0.22 0.33
C THR A 221 -21.48 -0.23 0.98
N ALA A 222 -20.31 0.21 0.50
CA ALA A 222 -19.04 -0.10 1.14
C ALA A 222 -18.95 0.50 2.56
N PHE A 223 -19.46 1.72 2.78
CA PHE A 223 -19.56 2.32 4.12
C PHE A 223 -20.49 1.52 5.04
N GLU A 224 -21.64 1.07 4.53
CA GLU A 224 -22.57 0.22 5.28
C GLU A 224 -21.93 -1.12 5.67
N ILE A 225 -21.17 -1.76 4.78
CA ILE A 225 -20.45 -3.01 5.08
C ILE A 225 -19.35 -2.78 6.14
N ASP A 226 -18.73 -1.60 6.18
CA ASP A 226 -17.78 -1.23 7.25
C ASP A 226 -18.50 -0.79 8.55
N GLY A 227 -19.83 -0.96 8.63
CA GLY A 227 -20.63 -0.70 9.83
C GLY A 227 -20.98 0.77 10.05
N CYS A 228 -20.83 1.64 9.05
CA CYS A 228 -21.19 3.05 9.18
C CYS A 228 -22.70 3.25 9.07
N THR A 229 -23.24 4.11 9.92
CA THR A 229 -24.62 4.57 9.79
C THR A 229 -24.78 5.51 8.58
N PRO A 230 -26.03 5.70 8.08
CA PRO A 230 -26.27 6.66 7.01
C PRO A 230 -25.87 8.10 7.34
N SER A 231 -25.92 8.49 8.61
CA SER A 231 -25.53 9.84 9.07
C SER A 231 -24.01 10.02 9.08
N GLU A 232 -23.25 9.03 9.57
CA GLU A 232 -21.78 9.07 9.50
C GLU A 232 -21.27 9.03 8.06
N THR A 233 -21.90 8.21 7.23
CA THR A 233 -21.59 8.13 5.79
C THR A 233 -21.85 9.48 5.12
N ALA A 234 -22.97 10.13 5.44
CA ALA A 234 -23.31 11.47 4.93
C ALA A 234 -22.26 12.52 5.31
N GLN A 235 -21.80 12.52 6.56
CA GLN A 235 -20.75 13.40 7.05
C GLN A 235 -19.41 13.15 6.33
N ALA A 236 -19.03 11.88 6.15
CA ALA A 236 -17.80 11.52 5.46
C ALA A 236 -17.79 11.97 3.99
N LEU A 237 -18.93 11.79 3.30
CA LEU A 237 -19.09 12.09 1.87
C LEU A 237 -19.48 13.56 1.56
N GLY A 238 -19.91 14.34 2.55
CA GLY A 238 -20.39 15.71 2.34
C GLY A 238 -21.73 15.78 1.59
N VAL A 239 -22.60 14.79 1.76
CA VAL A 239 -23.93 14.71 1.11
C VAL A 239 -25.04 14.56 2.14
N PRO A 240 -26.31 14.90 1.83
CA PRO A 240 -27.41 14.72 2.78
C PRO A 240 -27.66 13.24 3.16
N ALA A 241 -27.97 12.94 4.43
CA ALA A 241 -28.26 11.58 4.88
C ALA A 241 -29.47 10.95 4.17
N ALA A 242 -30.43 11.75 3.72
CA ALA A 242 -31.52 11.27 2.86
C ALA A 242 -31.02 10.72 1.51
N ASN A 243 -30.00 11.36 0.92
CA ASN A 243 -29.36 10.92 -0.32
C ASN A 243 -28.63 9.58 -0.12
N VAL A 244 -27.93 9.42 1.01
CA VAL A 244 -27.29 8.13 1.38
C VAL A 244 -28.32 7.01 1.48
N ARG A 245 -29.42 7.22 2.24
CA ARG A 245 -30.49 6.22 2.38
C ARG A 245 -31.12 5.85 1.04
N GLN A 246 -31.36 6.84 0.17
CA GLN A 246 -31.91 6.62 -1.16
C GLN A 246 -30.95 5.80 -2.04
N ASN A 247 -29.66 6.09 -2.00
CA ASN A 247 -28.65 5.32 -2.76
C ASN A 247 -28.49 3.90 -2.21
N LEU A 248 -28.53 3.69 -0.89
CA LEU A 248 -28.53 2.35 -0.31
C LEU A 248 -29.74 1.52 -0.76
N ARG A 249 -30.94 2.12 -0.76
CA ARG A 249 -32.15 1.45 -1.27
C ARG A 249 -31.99 1.03 -2.73
N ARG A 250 -31.47 1.92 -3.58
CA ARG A 250 -31.22 1.65 -5.01
C ARG A 250 -30.13 0.60 -5.21
N ALA A 251 -29.05 0.67 -4.43
CA ALA A 251 -27.96 -0.31 -4.45
C ALA A 251 -28.47 -1.71 -4.15
N ARG A 252 -29.26 -1.88 -3.09
CA ARG A 252 -29.85 -3.18 -2.71
C ARG A 252 -30.77 -3.73 -3.80
N ALA A 253 -31.63 -2.91 -4.39
CA ALA A 253 -32.49 -3.32 -5.50
C ALA A 253 -31.68 -3.77 -6.73
N ASN A 254 -30.61 -3.03 -7.06
CA ASN A 254 -29.71 -3.40 -8.15
C ASN A 254 -28.96 -4.70 -7.86
N LEU A 255 -28.41 -4.88 -6.66
CA LEU A 255 -27.72 -6.11 -6.26
C LEU A 255 -28.66 -7.32 -6.30
N GLN A 256 -29.89 -7.18 -5.80
CA GLN A 256 -30.90 -8.23 -5.88
C GLN A 256 -31.14 -8.66 -7.33
N ARG A 257 -31.35 -7.71 -8.24
CA ARG A 257 -31.53 -8.00 -9.67
C ARG A 257 -30.32 -8.73 -10.26
N LEU A 258 -29.10 -8.27 -9.95
CA LEU A 258 -27.86 -8.90 -10.44
C LEU A 258 -27.68 -10.35 -9.94
N LEU A 259 -28.05 -10.62 -8.69
CA LEU A 259 -27.99 -11.96 -8.10
C LEU A 259 -29.05 -12.89 -8.74
N THR A 260 -30.25 -12.39 -9.01
CA THR A 260 -31.31 -13.17 -9.67
C THR A 260 -31.00 -13.46 -11.15
N GLU A 261 -30.47 -12.47 -11.89
CA GLU A 261 -30.05 -12.64 -13.30
C GLU A 261 -28.87 -13.62 -13.44
N GLY A 262 -27.91 -13.59 -12.50
CA GLY A 262 -26.77 -14.51 -12.48
C GLY A 262 -27.15 -15.96 -12.14
N ALA A 263 -28.18 -16.16 -11.31
CA ALA A 263 -28.68 -17.50 -10.97
C ALA A 263 -29.49 -18.16 -12.10
N GLY A 264 -30.03 -17.38 -13.04
CA GLY A 264 -30.83 -17.88 -14.17
C GLY A 264 -30.03 -18.26 -15.42
N GLY A 265 -28.71 -18.06 -15.43
CA GLY A 265 -27.82 -18.32 -16.57
C GLY A 265 -27.13 -19.70 -16.59
N VAL A 266 -27.52 -20.60 -15.69
CA VAL A 266 -27.05 -21.99 -15.65
C VAL A 266 -28.22 -22.90 -16.02
N GLN A 267 -28.51 -22.99 -17.32
CA GLN A 267 -29.35 -24.04 -17.93
C GLN A 267 -28.70 -24.51 -19.21
#